data_AF-A0A353QZ32-F1
#
_entry.id   AF-A0A353QZ32-F1
#
_cell.length_a   1.000
_cell.length_b   1.000
_cell.length_c   1.000
_cell.angle_alpha   90.00
_cell.angle_beta   90.00
_cell.angle_gamma   90.00
#
_symmetry.space_group_name_H-M   'P 1'
#
loop_
_entity.id
_entity.type
_entity.pdbx_description
1 polymer ?
#
loop_
_entity_poly.entity_id
_entity_poly.type
_entity_poly.pdbx_seq_one_letter_code
_entity_poly.pdbx_strand_id
1 'polypeptide(L)'
;MSTPQPTAIRPPPLTEVQTRANPYQPILDRQRRALREQGFPDVTRRVAALEALARSIGAHADELVRAVQADFGHRSPHETIASEVLGALAEIRLTK
;
A
#
# COMPACT_ATOMS: atom_id res chain seq x y z
N MET A 1 -9.84 -40.79 15.18
CA MET A 1 -10.16 -39.53 14.46
C MET A 1 -10.22 -38.42 15.49
N SER A 2 -9.27 -37.48 15.46
CA SER A 2 -9.15 -36.43 16.48
C SER A 2 -10.13 -35.30 16.15
N THR A 3 -11.07 -35.03 17.04
CA THR A 3 -12.03 -33.91 16.93
C THR A 3 -11.27 -32.57 17.00
N PRO A 4 -11.48 -31.64 16.07
CA PRO A 4 -10.91 -30.30 16.16
C PRO A 4 -11.55 -29.54 17.33
N GLN A 5 -10.73 -28.90 18.16
CA GLN A 5 -11.24 -28.08 19.25
C GLN A 5 -11.75 -26.72 18.74
N PRO A 6 -12.83 -26.17 19.34
CA PRO A 6 -13.33 -24.85 18.98
C PRO A 6 -12.32 -23.76 19.32
N THR A 7 -11.85 -23.01 18.31
CA THR A 7 -11.04 -21.81 18.53
C THR A 7 -11.96 -20.65 18.92
N ALA A 8 -11.74 -20.07 20.11
CA ALA A 8 -12.45 -18.87 20.53
C ALA A 8 -12.11 -17.68 19.61
N ILE A 9 -13.13 -16.99 19.10
CA ILE A 9 -13.00 -15.77 18.26
C ILE A 9 -12.57 -14.55 19.10
N ARG A 10 -12.38 -14.72 20.42
CA ARG A 10 -11.99 -13.60 21.30
C ARG A 10 -10.57 -13.16 20.95
N PRO A 11 -10.34 -11.88 20.58
CA PRO A 11 -8.99 -11.36 20.47
C PRO A 11 -8.26 -11.58 21.80
N PRO A 12 -6.98 -12.01 21.79
CA PRO A 12 -6.22 -12.10 23.02
C PRO A 12 -6.19 -10.73 23.71
N PRO A 13 -6.23 -10.68 25.06
CA PRO A 13 -6.00 -9.43 25.78
C PRO A 13 -4.71 -8.78 25.28
N LEU A 14 -4.70 -7.44 25.13
CA LEU A 14 -3.56 -6.70 24.58
C LEU A 14 -2.22 -7.01 25.28
N THR A 15 -2.29 -7.47 26.53
CA THR A 15 -1.16 -7.94 27.35
C THR A 15 -0.51 -9.23 26.85
N GLU A 16 -1.25 -10.09 26.14
CA GLU A 16 -0.78 -11.36 25.55
C GLU A 16 -0.31 -11.22 24.10
N VAL A 17 -0.38 -10.01 23.52
CA VAL A 17 0.28 -9.74 22.24
C VAL A 17 1.78 -9.86 22.49
N GLN A 18 2.31 -11.05 22.23
CA GLN A 18 3.71 -11.41 22.38
C GLN A 18 4.58 -10.28 21.87
N THR A 19 5.51 -9.84 22.73
CA THR A 19 6.46 -8.74 22.55
C THR A 19 7.47 -9.06 21.44
N ARG A 20 6.99 -9.32 20.23
CA ARG A 20 7.82 -9.31 19.04
C ARG A 20 8.08 -7.86 18.72
N ALA A 21 9.35 -7.49 18.66
CA ALA A 21 9.74 -6.17 18.17
C ALA A 21 9.08 -5.93 16.81
N ASN A 22 8.33 -4.83 16.68
CA ASN A 22 7.65 -4.50 15.43
C ASN A 22 8.71 -4.25 14.35
N PRO A 23 8.82 -5.11 13.31
CA PRO A 23 9.87 -4.98 12.30
C PRO A 23 9.72 -3.71 11.45
N TYR A 24 8.54 -3.09 11.45
CA TYR A 24 8.25 -1.86 10.70
C TYR A 24 8.48 -0.57 11.50
N GLN A 25 8.75 -0.67 12.82
CA GLN A 25 9.02 0.48 13.67
C GLN A 25 10.17 1.36 13.15
N PRO A 26 11.32 0.80 12.69
CA PRO A 26 12.41 1.61 12.18
C PRO A 26 12.06 2.42 10.92
N ILE A 27 11.19 1.87 10.05
CA ILE A 27 10.74 2.55 8.82
C ILE A 27 9.81 3.71 9.19
N LEU A 28 8.87 3.48 10.11
CA LEU A 28 7.97 4.50 10.60
C LEU A 28 8.74 5.67 11.26
N ASP A 29 9.75 5.37 12.07
CA ASP A 29 10.55 6.41 12.71
C ASP A 29 11.36 7.24 11.71
N ARG A 30 11.80 6.64 10.61
CA ARG A 30 12.43 7.35 9.49
C ARG A 30 11.45 8.30 8.80
N GLN A 31 10.23 7.86 8.53
CA GLN A 31 9.17 8.70 7.92
C GLN A 31 8.80 9.87 8.84
N ARG A 32 8.63 9.60 10.15
CA ARG A 32 8.34 10.64 11.15
C ARG A 32 9.46 11.66 11.27
N ARG A 33 10.71 11.22 11.24
CA ARG A 33 11.88 12.11 11.26
C ARG A 33 11.91 13.00 10.02
N ALA A 34 11.72 12.42 8.83
CA ALA A 34 11.69 13.18 7.58
C ALA A 34 10.59 14.27 7.61
N LEU A 35 9.39 13.94 8.10
CA LEU A 35 8.31 14.93 8.24
C LEU A 35 8.66 16.06 9.22
N ARG A 36 9.28 15.74 10.37
CA ARG A 36 9.68 16.75 11.37
C ARG A 36 10.79 17.66 10.85
N GLU A 37 11.75 17.12 10.10
CA GLU A 37 12.91 17.86 9.60
C GLU A 37 12.56 18.70 8.37
N GLN A 38 11.74 18.17 7.46
CA GLN A 38 11.44 18.79 6.16
C GLN A 38 10.13 19.57 6.15
N GLY A 39 9.24 19.33 7.12
CA GLY A 39 7.90 19.89 7.17
C GLY A 39 6.98 19.32 6.09
N PHE A 40 5.79 19.93 5.95
CA PHE A 40 4.88 19.58 4.85
C PHE A 40 5.46 20.06 3.51
N PRO A 41 5.37 19.27 2.43
CA PRO A 41 5.85 19.68 1.13
C PRO A 41 5.04 20.86 0.58
N ASP A 42 5.73 21.83 -0.01
CA ASP A 42 5.11 22.91 -0.77
C ASP A 42 4.37 22.37 -2.03
N VAL A 43 3.63 23.25 -2.71
CA VAL A 43 2.87 22.88 -3.92
C VAL A 43 3.78 22.28 -4.99
N THR A 44 4.93 22.89 -5.26
CA THR A 44 5.86 22.45 -6.32
C THR A 44 6.37 21.04 -6.05
N ARG A 45 6.79 20.73 -4.82
CA ARG A 45 7.24 19.40 -4.40
C ARG A 45 6.11 18.38 -4.46
N ARG A 46 4.88 18.75 -4.07
CA ARG A 46 3.71 17.87 -4.17
C ARG A 46 3.41 17.51 -5.62
N VAL A 47 3.38 18.48 -6.52
CA VAL A 47 3.13 18.25 -7.96
C VAL A 47 4.23 17.35 -8.55
N ALA A 48 5.50 17.64 -8.27
CA ALA A 48 6.63 16.84 -8.74
C ALA A 48 6.56 15.38 -8.24
N ALA A 49 6.19 15.17 -6.98
CA ALA A 49 5.99 13.83 -6.43
C ALA A 49 4.84 13.08 -7.12
N LEU A 50 3.71 13.76 -7.36
CA LEU A 50 2.57 13.18 -8.07
C LEU A 50 2.90 12.88 -9.54
N GLU A 51 3.76 13.66 -10.20
CA GLU A 51 4.26 13.35 -11.54
C GLU A 51 5.20 12.14 -11.54
N ALA A 52 6.10 12.06 -10.56
CA ALA A 52 6.97 10.90 -10.40
C ALA A 52 6.14 9.62 -10.17
N LEU A 53 5.09 9.71 -9.35
CA LEU A 53 4.16 8.60 -9.11
C LEU A 53 3.43 8.20 -10.41
N ALA A 54 2.88 9.16 -11.16
CA ALA A 54 2.21 8.87 -12.42
C ALA A 54 3.14 8.17 -13.44
N ARG A 55 4.39 8.65 -13.57
CA ARG A 55 5.38 8.01 -14.43
C ARG A 55 5.69 6.58 -14.00
N SER A 56 5.86 6.35 -12.69
CA SER A 56 6.13 5.02 -12.14
C SER A 56 4.96 4.06 -12.38
N ILE A 57 3.72 4.48 -12.12
CA ILE A 57 2.52 3.68 -12.39
C ILE A 57 2.43 3.30 -13.87
N GLY A 58 2.61 4.27 -14.77
CA GLY A 58 2.59 4.02 -16.22
C GLY A 58 3.70 3.07 -16.67
N ALA A 59 4.93 3.26 -16.17
CA ALA A 59 6.08 2.43 -16.53
C ALA A 59 5.95 0.98 -16.06
N HIS A 60 5.27 0.74 -14.94
CA HIS A 60 5.10 -0.60 -14.36
C HIS A 60 3.68 -1.16 -14.52
N ALA A 61 2.86 -0.61 -15.42
CA ALA A 61 1.47 -1.04 -15.58
C ALA A 61 1.34 -2.55 -15.83
N ASP A 62 2.17 -3.11 -16.72
CA ASP A 62 2.15 -4.55 -17.02
C ASP A 62 2.61 -5.42 -15.84
N GLU A 63 3.56 -4.93 -15.04
CA GLU A 63 4.01 -5.60 -13.83
C GLU A 63 2.92 -5.61 -12.76
N LEU A 64 2.22 -4.48 -12.58
CA LEU A 64 1.08 -4.35 -11.68
C LEU A 64 -0.05 -5.32 -12.09
N VAL A 65 -0.37 -5.40 -13.38
CA VAL A 65 -1.36 -6.35 -13.89
C VAL A 65 -0.95 -7.79 -13.55
N ARG A 66 0.29 -8.18 -13.83
CA ARG A 66 0.77 -9.55 -13.53
C ARG A 66 0.71 -9.86 -12.04
N ALA A 67 1.12 -8.92 -11.18
CA ALA A 67 1.08 -9.11 -9.73
C ALA A 67 -0.36 -9.29 -9.23
N VAL A 68 -1.27 -8.41 -9.64
CA VAL A 68 -2.69 -8.49 -9.27
C VAL A 68 -3.32 -9.80 -9.76
N GLN A 69 -2.99 -10.26 -10.97
CA GLN A 69 -3.48 -11.54 -11.47
C GLN A 69 -3.01 -12.73 -10.63
N ALA A 70 -1.75 -12.70 -10.19
CA ALA A 70 -1.18 -13.74 -9.33
C ALA A 70 -1.83 -13.74 -7.94
N ASP A 71 -2.11 -12.56 -7.38
CA ASP A 71 -2.67 -12.42 -6.05
C ASP A 71 -4.18 -12.74 -6.00
N PHE A 72 -4.93 -12.40 -7.05
CA PHE A 72 -6.39 -12.43 -7.07
C PHE A 72 -7.02 -13.44 -8.06
N GLY A 73 -6.28 -14.47 -8.46
CA GLY A 73 -6.88 -15.68 -9.07
C GLY A 73 -7.55 -15.47 -10.43
N HIS A 74 -6.83 -14.86 -11.38
CA HIS A 74 -7.26 -14.60 -12.77
C HIS A 74 -8.21 -13.39 -12.97
N ARG A 75 -8.08 -12.34 -12.14
CA ARG A 75 -8.67 -11.03 -12.45
C ARG A 75 -8.37 -10.64 -13.91
N SER A 76 -9.36 -10.03 -14.57
CA SER A 76 -9.20 -9.57 -15.94
C SER A 76 -8.07 -8.53 -16.03
N PRO A 77 -7.15 -8.64 -17.01
CA PRO A 77 -6.15 -7.61 -17.26
C PRO A 77 -6.79 -6.23 -17.48
N HIS A 78 -7.90 -6.19 -18.22
CA HIS A 78 -8.59 -4.94 -18.55
C HIS A 78 -9.27 -4.32 -17.34
N GLU A 79 -9.82 -5.14 -16.45
CA GLU A 79 -10.34 -4.66 -15.16
C GLU A 79 -9.20 -4.03 -14.36
N THR A 80 -8.05 -4.71 -14.28
CA THR A 80 -6.89 -4.21 -13.53
C THR A 80 -6.33 -2.89 -14.11
N ILE A 81 -6.32 -2.77 -15.44
CA ILE A 81 -5.93 -1.52 -16.10
C ILE A 81 -6.93 -0.41 -15.76
N ALA A 82 -8.23 -0.71 -15.77
CA ALA A 82 -9.26 0.29 -15.51
C ALA A 82 -9.26 0.79 -14.06
N SER A 83 -9.29 -0.10 -13.06
CA SER A 83 -9.44 0.29 -11.65
C SER A 83 -8.14 0.76 -10.99
N GLU A 84 -7.02 0.09 -11.23
CA GLU A 84 -5.79 0.29 -10.47
C GLU A 84 -4.82 1.23 -11.20
N VAL A 85 -4.71 1.10 -12.53
CA VAL A 85 -3.80 1.93 -13.33
C VAL A 85 -4.48 3.24 -13.73
N LEU A 86 -5.54 3.18 -14.54
CA LEU A 86 -6.22 4.38 -15.06
C LEU A 86 -6.93 5.15 -13.96
N GLY A 87 -7.53 4.45 -12.97
CA GLY A 87 -8.11 5.08 -11.79
C GLY A 87 -7.09 5.94 -11.03
N ALA A 88 -5.93 5.37 -10.68
CA ALA A 88 -4.88 6.12 -9.98
C ALA A 88 -4.32 7.28 -10.82
N LEU A 89 -4.09 7.07 -12.13
CA LEU A 89 -3.61 8.13 -13.03
C LEU A 89 -4.63 9.27 -13.19
N ALA A 90 -5.93 8.95 -13.21
CA ALA A 90 -7.00 9.94 -13.29
C ALA A 90 -7.05 10.82 -12.04
N GLU A 91 -7.01 10.22 -10.84
CA GLU A 91 -7.00 10.94 -9.57
C GLU A 91 -5.76 11.84 -9.42
N ILE A 92 -4.58 11.33 -9.82
CA ILE A 92 -3.35 12.11 -9.83
C ILE A 92 -3.47 13.32 -10.75
N ARG A 93 -4.11 13.18 -11.91
CA ARG A 93 -4.33 14.28 -12.85
C ARG A 93 -5.35 15.28 -12.31
N LEU A 94 -6.38 14.83 -11.61
CA LEU A 94 -7.41 15.69 -11.02
C LEU A 94 -6.88 16.54 -9.87
N THR A 95 -5.93 16.02 -9.09
CA THR A 95 -5.46 16.63 -7.84
C THR A 95 -4.32 17.66 -8.02
N LYS A 96 -3.71 17.70 -9.20
CA LYS A 96 -2.68 18.71 -9.55
C LYS A 96 -3.32 19.99 -10.06
#